data_AF-A0A2S2P873-F1
#
_entry.id   AF-A0A2S2P873-F1
#
_cell.length_a   1.000
_cell.length_b   1.000
_cell.length_c   1.000
_cell.angle_alpha   90.00
_cell.angle_beta   90.00
_cell.angle_gamma   90.00
#
_symmetry.space_group_name_H-M   'P 1'
#
loop_
_entity.id
_entity.type
_entity.pdbx_description
1 polymer ?
#
loop_
_entity_poly.entity_id
_entity_poly.type
_entity_poly.pdbx_seq_one_letter_code
_entity_poly.pdbx_strand_id
1 'polypeptide(L)'
;MIRKQIDTAAAYHDETTRRICADALQHSSDVAATHYRDETSKVAIHQREVLLNVKMSEIMTSGVSEDPNQVLDISIDFIPPSYTDFTKLVKKNSKGLQYPKVKYDELVSQIQFSLIDDRAEVLALQAKRDNYSATDFGVRQLTSVAQTLGKMFWLNDKKTEHLIIERVKSIIG
;
A
#
# COMPACT_ATOMS: atom_id res chain seq x y z
N MET A 1 22.87 41.07 2.28
CA MET A 1 22.12 42.28 1.87
C MET A 1 20.61 42.09 2.05
N ILE A 2 20.02 41.06 1.43
CA ILE A 2 18.58 40.75 1.48
C ILE A 2 18.04 40.56 2.90
N ARG A 3 18.75 39.83 3.78
CA ARG A 3 18.34 39.63 5.19
C ARG A 3 18.14 40.94 5.96
N LYS A 4 19.10 41.88 5.85
CA LYS A 4 19.03 43.17 6.54
C LYS A 4 17.88 44.03 6.01
N GLN A 5 17.53 43.89 4.73
CA GLN A 5 16.37 44.55 4.12
C GLN A 5 15.05 43.94 4.61
N ILE A 6 14.97 42.61 4.77
CA ILE A 6 13.81 41.90 5.32
C ILE A 6 13.61 42.23 6.81
N ASP A 7 14.69 42.23 7.60
CA ASP A 7 14.66 42.60 9.02
C ASP A 7 14.23 44.06 9.23
N THR A 8 14.69 44.97 8.36
CA THR A 8 14.29 46.40 8.41
C THR A 8 12.84 46.58 7.98
N ALA A 9 12.36 45.85 6.97
CA ALA A 9 10.96 45.90 6.56
C ALA A 9 10.03 45.38 7.69
N ALA A 10 10.38 44.26 8.32
CA ALA A 10 9.60 43.66 9.40
C ALA A 10 9.42 44.61 10.61
N ALA A 11 10.41 45.45 10.93
CA ALA A 11 10.35 46.37 12.07
C ALA A 11 9.27 47.46 11.96
N TYR A 12 8.79 47.79 10.76
CA TYR A 12 7.84 48.88 10.50
C TYR A 12 6.47 48.40 9.98
N HIS A 13 6.20 47.10 9.97
CA HIS A 13 4.96 46.53 9.44
C HIS A 13 4.12 45.79 10.49
N ASP A 14 2.86 45.55 10.13
CA ASP A 14 1.88 44.89 10.98
C ASP A 14 2.29 43.44 11.31
N GLU A 15 1.64 42.87 12.32
CA GLU A 15 1.91 41.53 12.87
C GLU A 15 1.92 40.43 11.80
N THR A 16 1.07 40.54 10.77
CA THR A 16 0.94 39.55 9.70
C THR A 16 2.17 39.57 8.80
N THR A 17 2.61 40.77 8.42
CA THR A 17 3.79 40.99 7.59
C THR A 17 5.06 40.55 8.32
N ARG A 18 5.17 40.82 9.63
CA ARG A 18 6.25 40.31 10.48
C ARG A 18 6.33 38.78 10.49
N ARG A 19 5.18 38.10 10.53
CA ARG A 19 5.12 36.63 10.48
C ARG A 19 5.60 36.06 9.15
N ILE A 20 5.20 36.66 8.03
CA ILE A 20 5.62 36.25 6.69
C ILE A 20 7.13 36.46 6.50
N CYS A 21 7.68 37.57 7.01
CA CYS A 21 9.12 37.82 6.99
C CYS A 21 9.90 36.83 7.86
N ALA A 22 9.38 36.47 9.04
CA ALA A 22 9.98 35.47 9.93
C ALA A 22 9.99 34.07 9.29
N ASP A 23 8.87 33.67 8.68
CA ASP A 23 8.75 32.41 7.93
C ASP A 23 9.73 32.38 6.75
N ALA A 24 9.86 33.47 5.99
CA ALA A 24 10.81 33.59 4.89
C ALA A 24 12.28 33.46 5.34
N LEU A 25 12.62 33.97 6.52
CA LEU A 25 13.97 33.85 7.10
C LEU A 25 14.26 32.46 7.67
N GLN A 26 13.22 31.68 8.02
CA GLN A 26 13.30 30.31 8.53
C GLN A 26 13.56 29.25 7.45
N HIS A 27 13.57 29.61 6.16
CA HIS A 27 13.51 28.67 5.04
C HIS A 27 14.78 28.46 4.21
N SER A 28 15.95 29.00 4.59
CA SER A 28 17.21 28.53 3.99
C SER A 28 17.73 27.33 4.78
N SER A 29 17.56 26.11 4.23
CA SER A 29 18.16 24.85 4.69
C SER A 29 19.62 25.02 5.12
N ASP A 30 20.40 25.75 4.32
CA ASP A 30 21.83 25.95 4.53
C ASP A 30 22.13 26.87 5.73
N VAL A 31 21.25 27.84 6.02
CA VAL A 31 21.39 28.75 7.17
C VAL A 31 21.02 28.06 8.49
N ALA A 32 20.02 27.17 8.47
CA ALA A 32 19.61 26.41 9.65
C ALA A 32 20.69 25.42 10.11
N ALA A 33 21.33 24.71 9.16
CA ALA A 33 22.42 23.77 9.44
C ALA A 33 23.68 24.45 10.00
N THR A 34 23.92 25.73 9.65
CA THR A 34 25.14 26.45 10.04
C THR A 34 25.02 27.15 11.41
N HIS A 35 23.81 27.54 11.84
CA HIS A 35 23.62 28.36 13.05
C HIS A 35 23.05 27.65 14.27
N TYR A 36 22.35 26.52 14.12
CA TYR A 36 21.70 25.86 15.24
C TYR A 36 22.47 24.62 15.69
N ARG A 37 23.46 24.82 16.58
CA ARG A 37 24.18 23.75 17.29
C ARG A 37 23.46 23.33 18.59
N ASP A 38 22.13 23.21 18.58
CA ASP A 38 21.38 22.88 19.81
C ASP A 38 20.29 21.84 19.60
N GLU A 39 20.11 20.93 20.57
CA GLU A 39 19.25 19.74 20.46
C GLU A 39 17.79 20.07 20.16
N THR A 40 17.31 21.25 20.59
CA THR A 40 15.96 21.75 20.31
C THR A 40 15.69 21.94 18.82
N SER A 41 16.72 22.23 18.02
CA SER A 41 16.59 22.37 16.56
C SER A 41 16.52 21.02 15.86
N LYS A 42 17.18 19.99 16.39
CA LYS A 42 16.95 18.59 15.94
C LYS A 42 15.52 18.16 16.23
N VAL A 43 14.97 18.54 17.39
CA VAL A 43 13.57 18.25 17.73
C VAL A 43 12.61 18.96 16.78
N ALA A 44 12.84 20.22 16.41
CA ALA A 44 12.00 20.93 15.45
C ALA A 44 12.10 20.36 14.02
N ILE A 45 13.31 19.97 13.58
CA ILE A 45 13.52 19.28 12.30
C ILE A 45 12.82 17.92 12.33
N HIS A 46 12.97 17.14 13.40
CA HIS A 46 12.35 15.85 13.55
C HIS A 46 10.82 15.95 13.66
N GLN A 47 10.29 16.93 14.39
CA GLN A 47 8.85 17.20 14.45
C GLN A 47 8.29 17.59 13.09
N ARG A 48 9.04 18.37 12.30
CA ARG A 48 8.66 18.72 10.92
C ARG A 48 8.74 17.51 9.99
N GLU A 49 9.75 16.66 10.11
CA GLU A 49 9.87 15.41 9.37
C GLU A 49 8.73 14.44 9.75
N VAL A 50 8.39 14.33 11.04
CA VAL A 50 7.26 13.55 11.52
C VAL A 50 5.94 14.13 11.02
N LEU A 51 5.75 15.46 11.05
CA LEU A 51 4.56 16.11 10.49
C LEU A 51 4.46 15.97 8.97
N LEU A 52 5.58 16.02 8.25
CA LEU A 52 5.63 15.74 6.81
C LEU A 52 5.33 14.26 6.55
N ASN A 53 5.89 13.34 7.34
CA ASN A 53 5.62 11.91 7.23
C ASN A 53 4.16 11.58 7.57
N VAL A 54 3.58 12.25 8.57
CA VAL A 54 2.16 12.13 8.91
C VAL A 54 1.30 12.74 7.81
N LYS A 55 1.63 13.93 7.28
CA LYS A 55 0.92 14.52 6.14
C LYS A 55 1.07 13.71 4.85
N MET A 56 2.24 13.13 4.57
CA MET A 56 2.42 12.19 3.47
C MET A 56 1.63 10.92 3.74
N SER A 57 1.59 10.42 4.98
CA SER A 57 0.78 9.26 5.36
C SER A 57 -0.72 9.54 5.20
N GLU A 58 -1.18 10.73 5.61
CA GLU A 58 -2.54 11.25 5.45
C GLU A 58 -2.88 11.47 3.98
N ILE A 59 -1.99 12.02 3.16
CA ILE A 59 -2.17 12.15 1.71
C ILE A 59 -2.13 10.77 1.04
N MET A 60 -1.37 9.80 1.58
CA MET A 60 -1.39 8.40 1.15
C MET A 60 -2.61 7.63 1.66
N THR A 61 -3.36 8.13 2.66
CA THR A 61 -4.66 7.59 3.07
C THR A 61 -5.83 8.38 2.47
N SER A 62 -5.63 9.62 2.00
CA SER A 62 -6.70 10.51 1.51
C SER A 62 -6.60 10.88 0.02
N GLY A 63 -5.54 10.46 -0.69
CA GLY A 63 -5.21 11.00 -2.02
C GLY A 63 -4.55 10.04 -3.01
N VAL A 64 -4.55 8.72 -2.75
CA VAL A 64 -4.62 7.73 -3.84
C VAL A 64 -6.12 7.43 -3.99
N SER A 65 -6.87 8.37 -4.58
CA SER A 65 -8.34 8.33 -4.61
C SER A 65 -8.92 7.48 -5.73
N GLU A 66 -8.12 6.63 -6.37
CA GLU A 66 -8.67 5.54 -7.14
C GLU A 66 -8.69 4.36 -6.18
N ASP A 67 -9.90 3.94 -5.79
CA ASP A 67 -10.10 2.64 -5.17
C ASP A 67 -9.31 1.63 -6.03
N PRO A 68 -8.26 0.99 -5.51
CA PRO A 68 -7.46 0.07 -6.30
C PRO A 68 -8.33 -1.05 -6.89
N ASN A 69 -9.47 -1.36 -6.27
CA ASN A 69 -10.44 -2.31 -6.79
C ASN A 69 -11.20 -1.82 -8.04
N GLN A 70 -11.25 -0.51 -8.31
CA GLN A 70 -11.79 0.04 -9.57
C GLN A 70 -10.79 -0.04 -10.72
N VAL A 71 -9.50 -0.08 -10.41
CA VAL A 71 -8.42 -0.21 -11.41
C VAL A 71 -8.12 -1.69 -11.71
N LEU A 72 -8.39 -2.57 -10.74
CA LEU A 72 -8.18 -4.01 -10.86
C LEU A 72 -9.49 -4.71 -11.22
N ASP A 73 -9.51 -5.44 -12.33
CA ASP A 73 -10.63 -6.32 -12.68
C ASP A 73 -10.56 -7.61 -11.83
N ILE A 74 -11.15 -7.55 -10.63
CA ILE A 74 -11.14 -8.65 -9.67
C ILE A 74 -12.18 -9.68 -10.07
N SER A 75 -11.71 -10.74 -10.73
CA SER A 75 -12.45 -11.97 -11.00
C SER A 75 -11.82 -13.16 -10.27
N ILE A 76 -12.48 -14.32 -10.28
CA ILE A 76 -11.94 -15.57 -9.70
C ILE A 76 -10.55 -15.94 -10.28
N ASP A 77 -10.34 -15.58 -11.55
CA ASP A 77 -9.12 -15.82 -12.31
C ASP A 77 -8.08 -14.70 -12.17
N PHE A 78 -8.35 -13.72 -11.31
CA PHE A 78 -7.48 -12.59 -11.11
C PHE A 78 -6.09 -13.01 -10.63
N ILE A 79 -5.09 -12.59 -11.41
CA ILE A 79 -3.68 -12.67 -11.07
C ILE A 79 -3.22 -11.23 -10.81
N PRO A 80 -2.85 -10.88 -9.56
CA PRO A 80 -2.31 -9.58 -9.26
C PRO A 80 -1.12 -9.24 -10.15
N PRO A 81 -1.03 -8.02 -10.69
CA PRO A 81 0.13 -7.59 -11.46
C PRO A 81 1.42 -7.63 -10.63
N SER A 82 2.59 -7.44 -11.25
CA SER A 82 3.79 -7.15 -10.48
C SER A 82 3.64 -5.79 -9.79
N TYR A 83 4.32 -5.56 -8.66
CA TYR A 83 4.32 -4.24 -8.02
C TYR A 83 4.81 -3.14 -8.97
N THR A 84 5.80 -3.45 -9.82
CA THR A 84 6.32 -2.53 -10.82
C THR A 84 5.24 -2.14 -11.84
N ASP A 85 4.48 -3.12 -12.33
CA ASP A 85 3.44 -2.88 -13.33
C ASP A 85 2.21 -2.22 -12.71
N PHE A 86 1.82 -2.61 -11.50
CA PHE A 86 0.83 -1.90 -10.70
C PHE A 86 1.22 -0.43 -10.52
N THR A 87 2.47 -0.16 -10.14
CA THR A 87 2.95 1.21 -9.95
C THR A 87 2.92 2.00 -11.25
N LYS A 88 3.16 1.39 -12.42
CA LYS A 88 3.00 2.06 -13.72
C LYS A 88 1.54 2.40 -14.02
N LEU A 89 0.63 1.46 -13.74
CA LEU A 89 -0.83 1.66 -13.89
C LEU A 89 -1.30 2.82 -13.01
N VAL A 90 -0.95 2.81 -11.74
CA VAL A 90 -1.32 3.86 -10.78
C VAL A 90 -0.66 5.19 -11.12
N LYS A 91 0.65 5.22 -11.46
CA LYS A 91 1.37 6.47 -11.81
C LYS A 91 0.77 7.20 -13.01
N LYS A 92 0.22 6.47 -13.98
CA LYS A 92 -0.48 7.06 -15.12
C LYS A 92 -1.65 7.94 -14.66
N ASN A 93 -2.24 7.60 -13.51
CA ASN A 93 -3.44 8.26 -12.98
C ASN A 93 -3.14 9.15 -11.74
N SER A 94 -2.06 8.90 -11.00
CA SER A 94 -1.77 9.49 -9.67
C SER A 94 -0.80 10.68 -9.67
N LYS A 95 -0.58 11.36 -10.81
CA LYS A 95 0.33 12.53 -10.94
C LYS A 95 1.75 12.30 -10.39
N GLY A 96 2.25 11.07 -10.46
CA GLY A 96 3.64 10.74 -10.07
C GLY A 96 3.84 10.32 -8.61
N LEU A 97 2.78 10.22 -7.80
CA LEU A 97 2.85 9.61 -6.47
C LEU A 97 3.11 8.10 -6.56
N GLN A 98 4.00 7.57 -5.72
CA GLN A 98 4.25 6.13 -5.61
C GLN A 98 3.33 5.50 -4.57
N TYR A 99 2.71 4.38 -4.95
CA TYR A 99 1.95 3.56 -4.02
C TYR A 99 2.92 2.75 -3.14
N PRO A 100 2.79 2.74 -1.79
CA PRO A 100 3.71 2.00 -0.94
C PRO A 100 3.69 0.50 -1.21
N LYS A 101 4.86 -0.13 -1.26
CA LYS A 101 4.97 -1.59 -1.40
C LYS A 101 4.22 -2.35 -0.30
N VAL A 102 4.30 -1.89 0.95
CA VAL A 102 3.58 -2.51 2.08
C VAL A 102 2.07 -2.49 1.85
N LYS A 103 1.51 -1.33 1.47
CA LYS A 103 0.07 -1.22 1.14
C LYS A 103 -0.32 -2.08 -0.06
N TYR A 104 0.59 -2.25 -1.04
CA TYR A 104 0.34 -3.10 -2.19
C TYR A 104 0.23 -4.57 -1.78
N ASP A 105 1.16 -5.02 -0.95
CA ASP A 105 1.16 -6.40 -0.45
C ASP A 105 -0.05 -6.68 0.44
N GLU A 106 -0.49 -5.71 1.24
CA GLU A 106 -1.77 -5.76 1.98
C GLU A 106 -2.98 -5.88 1.04
N LEU A 107 -3.07 -5.04 0.01
CA LEU A 107 -4.14 -5.09 -0.99
C LEU A 107 -4.19 -6.45 -1.69
N VAL A 108 -3.04 -6.94 -2.17
CA VAL A 108 -2.94 -8.26 -2.81
C VAL A 108 -3.42 -9.35 -1.85
N SER A 109 -2.99 -9.29 -0.59
CA SER A 109 -3.39 -10.27 0.42
C SER A 109 -4.90 -10.25 0.67
N GLN A 110 -5.51 -9.06 0.74
CA GLN A 110 -6.97 -8.91 0.90
C GLN A 110 -7.73 -9.51 -0.28
N ILE A 111 -7.29 -9.25 -1.53
CA ILE A 111 -7.92 -9.82 -2.73
C ILE A 111 -7.75 -11.34 -2.77
N GLN A 112 -6.56 -11.86 -2.46
CA GLN A 112 -6.34 -13.31 -2.39
C GLN A 112 -7.26 -13.96 -1.36
N PHE A 113 -7.44 -13.31 -0.21
CA PHE A 113 -8.30 -13.80 0.86
C PHE A 113 -9.79 -13.75 0.48
N SER A 114 -10.25 -12.69 -0.19
CA SER A 114 -11.65 -12.57 -0.60
C SER A 114 -12.06 -13.62 -1.64
N LEU A 115 -11.11 -14.10 -2.45
CA LEU A 115 -11.36 -15.10 -3.49
C LEU A 115 -11.26 -16.56 -2.98
N ILE A 116 -10.98 -16.80 -1.69
CA ILE A 116 -10.78 -18.16 -1.15
C ILE A 116 -12.03 -19.02 -1.35
N ASP A 117 -13.21 -18.51 -0.98
CA ASP A 117 -14.44 -19.29 -1.06
C ASP A 117 -14.78 -19.62 -2.52
N ASP A 118 -14.75 -18.63 -3.42
CA ASP A 118 -15.01 -18.84 -4.86
C ASP A 118 -14.06 -19.87 -5.48
N ARG A 119 -12.76 -19.78 -5.17
CA ARG A 119 -11.75 -20.72 -5.67
C ARG A 119 -11.94 -22.11 -5.08
N ALA A 120 -12.27 -22.19 -3.79
CA ALA A 120 -12.55 -23.45 -3.13
C ALA A 120 -13.76 -24.15 -3.73
N GLU A 121 -14.81 -23.44 -4.11
CA GLU A 121 -15.97 -24.02 -4.79
C GLU A 121 -15.57 -24.67 -6.13
N VAL A 122 -14.81 -23.95 -6.96
CA VAL A 122 -14.33 -24.48 -8.25
C VAL A 122 -13.47 -25.74 -8.05
N LEU A 123 -12.55 -25.68 -7.09
CA LEU A 123 -11.67 -26.81 -6.77
C LEU A 123 -12.45 -27.99 -6.18
N ALA A 124 -13.43 -27.74 -5.32
CA ALA A 124 -14.27 -28.77 -4.73
C ALA A 124 -15.14 -29.48 -5.77
N LEU A 125 -15.67 -28.75 -6.76
CA LEU A 125 -16.41 -29.35 -7.86
C LEU A 125 -15.55 -30.31 -8.68
N GLN A 126 -14.32 -29.91 -8.99
CA GLN A 126 -13.39 -30.80 -9.68
C GLN A 126 -12.95 -31.97 -8.79
N ALA A 127 -12.69 -31.73 -7.51
CA ALA A 127 -12.34 -32.78 -6.57
C ALA A 127 -13.45 -33.84 -6.41
N LYS A 128 -14.72 -33.43 -6.41
CA LYS A 128 -15.87 -34.35 -6.44
C LYS A 128 -15.91 -35.18 -7.72
N ARG A 129 -15.62 -34.58 -8.88
CA ARG A 129 -15.52 -35.30 -10.17
C ARG A 129 -14.41 -36.34 -10.15
N ASP A 130 -13.30 -36.02 -9.49
CA ASP A 130 -12.15 -36.89 -9.32
C ASP A 130 -12.33 -37.93 -8.20
N ASN A 131 -13.50 -37.95 -7.54
CA ASN A 131 -13.87 -38.85 -6.43
C ASN A 131 -12.96 -38.76 -5.20
N TYR A 132 -12.43 -37.56 -4.90
CA TYR A 132 -11.71 -37.36 -3.65
C TYR A 132 -12.68 -37.29 -2.45
N SER A 133 -12.26 -37.87 -1.32
CA SER A 133 -12.94 -37.78 -0.03
C SER A 133 -12.47 -36.54 0.74
N ALA A 134 -13.34 -35.96 1.58
CA ALA A 134 -12.94 -34.84 2.45
C ALA A 134 -11.90 -35.26 3.51
N THR A 135 -11.96 -36.51 4.00
CA THR A 135 -11.05 -37.05 5.01
C THR A 135 -9.60 -37.09 4.53
N ASP A 136 -9.38 -37.47 3.26
CA ASP A 136 -8.04 -37.68 2.70
C ASP A 136 -7.60 -36.52 1.80
N PHE A 137 -8.41 -35.47 1.67
CA PHE A 137 -8.07 -34.30 0.88
C PHE A 137 -6.94 -33.51 1.56
N GLY A 138 -5.79 -33.41 0.90
CA GLY A 138 -4.66 -32.65 1.40
C GLY A 138 -3.98 -31.86 0.29
N VAL A 139 -2.79 -31.35 0.60
CA VAL A 139 -1.99 -30.52 -0.33
C VAL A 139 -1.78 -31.22 -1.67
N ARG A 140 -1.47 -32.53 -1.67
CA ARG A 140 -1.23 -33.28 -2.91
C ARG A 140 -2.46 -33.34 -3.81
N GLN A 141 -3.63 -33.63 -3.24
CA GLN A 141 -4.89 -33.69 -3.99
C GLN A 141 -5.26 -32.29 -4.49
N LEU A 142 -5.14 -31.28 -3.63
CA LEU A 142 -5.37 -29.88 -4.01
C LEU A 142 -4.45 -29.44 -5.17
N THR A 143 -3.16 -29.74 -5.10
CA THR A 143 -2.19 -29.45 -6.17
C THR A 143 -2.57 -30.17 -7.45
N SER A 144 -2.94 -31.45 -7.38
CA SER A 144 -3.38 -32.23 -8.55
C SER A 144 -4.61 -31.61 -9.21
N VAL A 145 -5.63 -31.25 -8.42
CA VAL A 145 -6.86 -30.62 -8.91
C VAL A 145 -6.56 -29.26 -9.54
N ALA A 146 -5.77 -28.41 -8.86
CA ALA A 146 -5.39 -27.11 -9.39
C ALA A 146 -4.55 -27.23 -10.67
N GLN A 147 -3.69 -28.25 -10.77
CA GLN A 147 -2.92 -28.53 -11.99
C GLN A 147 -3.84 -28.95 -13.15
N THR A 148 -4.80 -29.84 -12.91
CA THR A 148 -5.81 -30.25 -13.91
C THR A 148 -6.60 -29.06 -14.44
N LEU A 149 -6.95 -28.10 -13.58
CA LEU A 149 -7.70 -26.89 -13.96
C LEU A 149 -6.80 -25.76 -14.52
N GLY A 150 -5.47 -25.92 -14.50
CA GLY A 150 -4.54 -24.86 -14.86
C GLY A 150 -4.55 -23.66 -13.89
N LYS A 151 -4.93 -23.88 -12.63
CA LYS A 151 -5.12 -22.87 -11.58
C LYS A 151 -4.06 -22.91 -10.47
N MET A 152 -2.86 -23.43 -10.76
CA MET A 152 -1.76 -23.53 -9.80
C MET A 152 -1.44 -22.21 -9.08
N PHE A 153 -1.64 -21.07 -9.76
CA PHE A 153 -1.42 -19.74 -9.19
C PHE A 153 -2.25 -19.49 -7.92
N TRP A 154 -3.45 -20.09 -7.80
CA TRP A 154 -4.31 -19.93 -6.63
C TRP A 154 -3.68 -20.48 -5.33
N LEU A 155 -2.65 -21.33 -5.46
CA LEU A 155 -1.97 -22.01 -4.36
C LEU A 155 -0.59 -21.41 -4.06
N ASN A 156 -0.26 -20.24 -4.61
CA ASN A 156 1.09 -19.65 -4.49
C ASN A 156 1.48 -19.23 -3.07
N ASP A 157 0.52 -19.11 -2.15
CA ASP A 157 0.75 -18.77 -0.75
C ASP A 157 0.29 -19.90 0.16
N LYS A 158 1.16 -20.32 1.10
CA LYS A 158 0.88 -21.44 2.01
C LYS A 158 -0.31 -21.19 2.92
N LYS A 159 -0.54 -19.94 3.32
CA LYS A 159 -1.67 -19.59 4.19
C LYS A 159 -2.98 -19.71 3.42
N THR A 160 -3.01 -19.20 2.19
CA THR A 160 -4.15 -19.30 1.27
C THR A 160 -4.43 -20.75 0.89
N GLU A 161 -3.38 -21.55 0.60
CA GLU A 161 -3.49 -22.99 0.32
C GLU A 161 -4.18 -23.73 1.47
N HIS A 162 -3.73 -23.53 2.71
CA HIS A 162 -4.33 -24.19 3.87
C HIS A 162 -5.82 -23.83 4.04
N LEU A 163 -6.17 -22.55 3.89
CA LEU A 163 -7.56 -22.11 3.99
C LEU A 163 -8.43 -22.70 2.88
N ILE A 164 -7.92 -22.78 1.65
CA ILE A 164 -8.61 -23.42 0.53
C ILE A 164 -8.83 -24.91 0.82
N ILE A 165 -7.86 -25.64 1.38
CA ILE A 165 -8.04 -27.07 1.75
C ILE A 165 -9.21 -27.23 2.72
N GLU A 166 -9.22 -26.46 3.81
CA GLU A 166 -10.27 -26.54 4.83
C GLU A 166 -11.64 -26.24 4.23
N ARG A 167 -11.70 -25.27 3.31
CA ARG A 167 -12.95 -24.90 2.63
C ARG A 167 -13.41 -25.94 1.63
N VAL A 168 -12.49 -26.50 0.83
CA VAL A 168 -12.79 -27.59 -0.11
C VAL A 168 -13.32 -28.80 0.65
N LYS A 169 -12.68 -29.21 1.75
CA LYS A 169 -13.16 -30.31 2.60
C LYS A 169 -14.59 -30.07 3.07
N SER A 170 -14.87 -28.87 3.58
CA SER A 170 -16.22 -28.49 4.03
C SER A 170 -17.27 -28.57 2.92
N ILE A 171 -16.89 -28.35 1.66
CA ILE A 171 -17.80 -28.40 0.50
C ILE A 171 -17.97 -29.84 -0.01
N ILE A 172 -16.93 -30.66 0.08
CA ILE A 172 -16.96 -32.06 -0.36
C ILE A 172 -17.86 -32.91 0.57
N GLY A 173 -17.79 -32.68 1.89
CA GLY A 173 -18.54 -33.44 2.89
C GLY A 173 -17.66 -34.46 3.59
#